data_AF-A0AAV1IFH3-F1
#
_entry.id   AF-A0AAV1IFH3-F1
#
_cell.length_a   1.000
_cell.length_b   1.000
_cell.length_c   1.000
_cell.angle_alpha   90.00
_cell.angle_beta   90.00
_cell.angle_gamma   90.00
#
_symmetry.space_group_name_H-M   'P 1'
#
loop_
_entity.id
_entity.type
_entity.pdbx_description
1 polymer ?
#
loop_
_entity_poly.entity_id
_entity_poly.type
_entity_poly.pdbx_seq_one_letter_code
_entity_poly.pdbx_strand_id
1 'polypeptide(L)'
;MLTAGQSIGGMVSTAASDEGCPEGFAFQLLSTHDSTWTPDEAKVTLNTRLDARLVPSPASPSDVRLAYSHVVVLDSFFGEAEREALLSQLTERDWDHAQGPPAAKWERETADTHLASRTWGLRDHMLRQLAEEPSQAMLEVNTRLSRLYPECDIALMPAEHMQSTRLHRQPSSKAAMQATQNVKRAEHLQSTSLDNQPSSKPLETADEHTSAPCGEGRQMASNTAAAAAAWPQADSAAAEPGSGAHVRQAGRVQEAQQVQQACDVSRSAVSDEGAAAHDKAAYCAAFVGNAPVHGDSFCYHVDADPAGLPPSRWTDAFGDYVNGEPGQPLLASLLLYLDDQWPRDWGAETLFLDDEAGVGLVVRPKRGRAVLMDQDILHRVSAPSAAAGGRPRYSLVWKLAFLPRSPTQRCCLARPEWGVPTSMGSAARVEQVKQSLTRKRARQEEGNEATPEGVLAPTS
;
A
#
# COMPACT_ATOMS: atom_id res chain seq x y z
N MET A 1 -19.97 -27.07 -44.23
CA MET A 1 -20.95 -26.18 -43.56
C MET A 1 -21.41 -26.86 -42.28
N LEU A 2 -20.68 -26.68 -41.19
CA LEU A 2 -21.15 -26.99 -39.84
C LEU A 2 -20.65 -25.85 -38.97
N THR A 3 -21.60 -25.04 -38.53
CA THR A 3 -21.42 -23.83 -37.72
C THR A 3 -20.97 -24.22 -36.31
N ALA A 4 -19.78 -23.75 -35.92
CA ALA A 4 -19.32 -23.80 -34.54
C ALA A 4 -20.16 -22.83 -33.71
N GLY A 5 -20.90 -23.38 -32.74
CA GLY A 5 -21.67 -22.61 -31.77
C GLY A 5 -20.75 -21.87 -30.81
N GLN A 6 -20.91 -20.55 -30.72
CA GLN A 6 -20.39 -19.76 -29.61
C GLN A 6 -21.13 -20.19 -28.33
N SER A 7 -20.39 -20.82 -27.41
CA SER A 7 -20.84 -20.99 -26.03
C SER A 7 -20.65 -19.65 -25.32
N ILE A 8 -21.76 -19.00 -25.02
CA ILE A 8 -21.80 -17.86 -24.10
C ILE A 8 -21.61 -18.47 -22.71
N GLY A 9 -20.40 -18.36 -22.17
CA GLY A 9 -20.08 -18.77 -20.81
C GLY A 9 -20.93 -17.95 -19.83
N GLY A 10 -21.93 -18.59 -19.22
CA GLY A 10 -22.65 -18.01 -18.10
C GLY A 10 -21.68 -17.85 -16.94
N MET A 11 -21.51 -16.62 -16.46
CA MET A 11 -20.92 -16.34 -15.15
C MET A 11 -21.73 -17.10 -14.10
N VAL A 12 -21.22 -18.25 -13.67
CA VAL A 12 -21.77 -18.96 -12.51
C VAL A 12 -21.24 -18.21 -11.29
N SER A 13 -22.03 -17.25 -10.80
CA SER A 13 -21.87 -16.74 -9.44
C SER A 13 -22.20 -17.90 -8.49
N THR A 14 -21.18 -18.61 -8.02
CA THR A 14 -21.33 -19.55 -6.92
C THR A 14 -21.57 -18.73 -5.67
N ALA A 15 -22.83 -18.54 -5.31
CA ALA A 15 -23.19 -18.08 -3.98
C ALA A 15 -22.58 -19.07 -2.98
N ALA A 16 -21.50 -18.67 -2.32
CA ALA A 16 -21.00 -19.38 -1.15
C ALA A 16 -22.17 -19.52 -0.18
N SER A 17 -22.39 -20.72 0.33
CA SER A 17 -23.38 -20.97 1.37
C SER A 17 -23.15 -20.01 2.53
N ASP A 18 -24.17 -19.23 2.85
CA ASP A 18 -24.25 -18.11 3.81
C ASP A 18 -23.87 -18.45 5.27
N GLU A 19 -23.36 -19.65 5.55
CA GLU A 19 -23.25 -20.21 6.92
C GLU A 19 -22.08 -19.66 7.76
N GLY A 20 -21.45 -18.55 7.36
CA GLY A 20 -20.34 -17.96 8.11
C GLY A 20 -20.31 -16.44 8.15
N CYS A 21 -21.14 -15.75 7.36
CA CYS A 21 -21.16 -14.30 7.36
C CYS A 21 -22.22 -13.79 8.35
N PRO A 22 -21.91 -12.77 9.16
CA PRO A 22 -22.92 -12.10 9.98
C PRO A 22 -24.10 -11.66 9.10
N GLU A 23 -25.34 -11.90 9.56
CA GLU A 23 -26.55 -11.60 8.78
C GLU A 23 -26.51 -10.17 8.19
N GLY A 24 -26.59 -10.07 6.86
CA GLY A 24 -26.61 -8.79 6.16
C GLY A 24 -25.25 -8.20 5.77
N PHE A 25 -24.15 -8.94 5.97
CA PHE A 25 -22.82 -8.56 5.48
C PHE A 25 -22.49 -9.34 4.19
N ALA A 26 -22.45 -8.67 3.04
CA ALA A 26 -22.17 -9.32 1.75
C ALA A 26 -20.75 -9.00 1.27
N PHE A 27 -19.93 -10.03 1.05
CA PHE A 27 -18.63 -9.88 0.41
C PHE A 27 -18.75 -10.02 -1.12
N GLN A 28 -18.09 -9.14 -1.86
CA GLN A 28 -17.87 -9.33 -3.29
C GLN A 28 -16.67 -10.24 -3.50
N LEU A 29 -16.92 -11.55 -3.63
CA LEU A 29 -15.88 -12.52 -3.97
C LEU A 29 -15.21 -12.16 -5.29
N LEU A 30 -13.90 -12.43 -5.38
CA LEU A 30 -13.16 -12.22 -6.62
C LEU A 30 -13.74 -13.10 -7.74
N SER A 31 -14.13 -12.46 -8.84
CA SER A 31 -14.50 -13.18 -10.05
C SER A 31 -13.25 -13.82 -10.67
N THR A 32 -13.40 -15.08 -11.10
CA THR A 32 -12.34 -15.89 -11.71
C THR A 32 -12.79 -16.41 -13.08
N HIS A 33 -11.86 -16.97 -13.85
CA HIS A 33 -12.14 -17.64 -15.11
C HIS A 33 -11.25 -18.88 -15.28
N ASP A 34 -11.48 -19.63 -16.36
CA ASP A 34 -10.62 -20.74 -16.72
C ASP A 34 -9.24 -20.21 -17.14
N SER A 35 -8.23 -20.60 -16.36
CA SER A 35 -6.83 -20.30 -16.62
C SER A 35 -6.01 -21.60 -16.69
N THR A 36 -4.94 -21.58 -17.46
CA THR A 36 -3.96 -22.68 -17.53
C THR A 36 -2.86 -22.54 -16.49
N TRP A 37 -2.75 -21.37 -15.85
CA TRP A 37 -1.69 -21.04 -14.89
C TRP A 37 -1.76 -21.90 -13.62
N THR A 38 -0.63 -22.40 -13.14
CA THR A 38 -0.57 -23.17 -11.88
C THR A 38 0.28 -22.46 -10.79
N PRO A 39 -0.03 -22.68 -9.49
CA PRO A 39 0.69 -22.05 -8.38
C PRO A 39 2.22 -22.19 -8.38
N ASP A 40 2.75 -23.28 -8.93
CA ASP A 40 4.19 -23.56 -9.06
C ASP A 40 4.90 -22.66 -10.08
N GLU A 41 4.17 -21.99 -10.97
CA GLU A 41 4.72 -20.96 -11.85
C GLU A 41 5.03 -19.65 -11.10
N ALA A 42 4.48 -19.44 -9.90
CA ALA A 42 4.77 -18.26 -9.08
C ALA A 42 6.22 -18.31 -8.56
N LYS A 43 7.04 -17.33 -8.94
CA LYS A 43 8.39 -17.20 -8.39
C LYS A 43 8.40 -16.34 -7.13
N VAL A 44 8.39 -16.99 -5.97
CA VAL A 44 8.55 -16.29 -4.68
C VAL A 44 10.00 -15.81 -4.53
N THR A 45 10.19 -14.50 -4.47
CA THR A 45 11.51 -13.87 -4.33
C THR A 45 11.78 -13.31 -2.94
N LEU A 46 10.71 -13.05 -2.18
CA LEU A 46 10.77 -12.65 -0.79
C LEU A 46 9.58 -13.26 -0.06
N ASN A 47 9.83 -13.84 1.10
CA ASN A 47 8.83 -14.30 2.06
C ASN A 47 9.32 -13.87 3.44
N THR A 48 8.80 -12.76 3.96
CA THR A 48 9.33 -12.09 5.13
C THR A 48 8.21 -11.80 6.13
N ARG A 49 8.58 -11.85 7.41
CA ARG A 49 7.75 -11.35 8.51
C ARG A 49 8.50 -10.29 9.32
N LEU A 50 7.76 -9.29 9.78
CA LEU A 50 8.23 -8.17 10.58
C LEU A 50 7.16 -7.79 11.61
N ASP A 51 7.43 -6.79 12.45
CA ASP A 51 6.46 -6.23 13.40
C ASP A 51 5.82 -7.29 14.31
N ALA A 52 6.67 -7.98 15.07
CA ALA A 52 6.24 -9.02 15.99
C ALA A 52 5.71 -8.42 17.29
N ARG A 53 4.45 -8.70 17.58
CA ARG A 53 3.73 -8.15 18.75
C ARG A 53 2.96 -9.23 19.49
N LEU A 54 2.97 -9.17 20.82
CA LEU A 54 2.04 -9.95 21.65
C LEU A 54 0.70 -9.22 21.68
N VAL A 55 -0.36 -9.91 21.28
CA VAL A 55 -1.69 -9.32 21.12
C VAL A 55 -2.75 -10.18 21.80
N PRO A 56 -3.87 -9.59 22.26
CA PRO A 56 -5.03 -10.35 22.71
C PRO A 56 -5.52 -11.30 21.62
N SER A 57 -5.93 -12.52 22.00
CA SER A 57 -6.52 -13.49 21.08
C SER A 57 -7.41 -14.45 21.86
N PRO A 58 -8.74 -14.33 21.73
CA PRO A 58 -9.71 -15.24 22.35
C PRO A 58 -9.56 -16.69 21.87
N ALA A 59 -8.97 -16.90 20.69
CA ALA A 59 -8.70 -18.22 20.15
C ALA A 59 -7.48 -18.91 20.79
N SER A 60 -6.66 -18.17 21.55
CA SER A 60 -5.45 -18.71 22.21
C SER A 60 -5.75 -19.19 23.63
N PRO A 61 -5.22 -20.34 24.09
CA PRO A 61 -5.41 -20.82 25.46
C PRO A 61 -4.92 -19.87 26.56
N SER A 62 -4.02 -18.94 26.23
CA SER A 62 -3.49 -17.93 27.16
C SER A 62 -4.11 -16.55 26.98
N ASP A 63 -5.19 -16.43 26.20
CA ASP A 63 -5.83 -15.16 25.78
C ASP A 63 -4.89 -14.17 25.06
N VAL A 64 -3.69 -14.61 24.71
CA VAL A 64 -2.67 -13.84 23.99
C VAL A 64 -2.01 -14.71 22.93
N ARG A 65 -1.65 -14.09 21.80
CA ARG A 65 -0.85 -14.72 20.75
C ARG A 65 0.27 -13.81 20.29
N LEU A 66 1.23 -14.40 19.61
CA LEU A 66 2.24 -13.65 18.86
C LEU A 66 1.73 -13.41 17.44
N ALA A 67 1.57 -12.15 17.08
CA ALA A 67 1.25 -11.70 15.73
C ALA A 67 2.51 -11.22 15.01
N TYR A 68 2.45 -11.26 13.68
CA TYR A 68 3.46 -10.73 12.76
C TYR A 68 2.74 -10.15 11.55
N SER A 69 3.36 -9.14 10.95
CA SER A 69 2.98 -8.63 9.63
C SER A 69 3.83 -9.30 8.55
N HIS A 70 3.24 -9.65 7.42
CA HIS A 70 3.89 -10.39 6.34
C HIS A 70 4.02 -9.55 5.07
N VAL A 71 5.13 -9.78 4.36
CA VAL A 71 5.34 -9.29 3.00
C VAL A 71 5.87 -10.42 2.15
N VAL A 72 5.17 -10.69 1.05
CA VAL A 72 5.53 -11.70 0.04
C VAL A 72 5.72 -11.00 -1.30
N VAL A 73 6.84 -11.23 -1.96
CA VAL A 73 7.13 -10.68 -3.30
C VAL A 73 7.16 -11.80 -4.32
N LEU A 74 6.29 -11.70 -5.31
CA LEU A 74 6.13 -12.68 -6.38
C LEU A 74 6.61 -12.05 -7.69
N ASP A 75 7.67 -12.61 -8.28
CA ASP A 75 8.08 -12.26 -9.64
C ASP A 75 7.34 -13.15 -10.64
N SER A 76 6.99 -12.59 -11.80
CA SER A 76 6.23 -13.30 -12.86
C SER A 76 4.86 -13.79 -12.39
N PHE A 77 4.27 -13.12 -11.39
CA PHE A 77 2.94 -13.47 -10.88
C PHE A 77 1.86 -13.26 -11.95
N PHE A 78 2.00 -12.20 -12.75
CA PHE A 78 1.19 -11.92 -13.93
C PHE A 78 2.11 -11.81 -15.15
N GLY A 79 1.60 -12.12 -16.33
CA GLY A 79 2.35 -12.11 -17.58
C GLY A 79 2.37 -10.74 -18.25
N GLU A 80 3.00 -10.70 -19.42
CA GLU A 80 3.12 -9.47 -20.20
C GLU A 80 1.78 -9.00 -20.75
N ALA A 81 0.93 -9.93 -21.19
CA ALA A 81 -0.38 -9.62 -21.72
C ALA A 81 -1.26 -8.93 -20.66
N GLU A 82 -1.24 -9.44 -19.43
CA GLU A 82 -2.00 -8.83 -18.32
C GLU A 82 -1.42 -7.47 -17.95
N ARG A 83 -0.08 -7.33 -17.91
CA ARG A 83 0.60 -6.05 -17.62
C ARG A 83 0.18 -4.98 -18.61
N GLU A 84 0.31 -5.26 -19.91
CA GLU A 84 0.01 -4.32 -20.98
C GLU A 84 -1.46 -3.93 -20.98
N ALA A 85 -2.37 -4.91 -20.84
CA ALA A 85 -3.81 -4.67 -20.78
C ALA A 85 -4.21 -3.80 -19.59
N LEU A 86 -3.69 -4.09 -18.39
CA LEU A 86 -3.93 -3.28 -17.19
C LEU A 86 -3.37 -1.86 -17.36
N LEU A 87 -2.13 -1.72 -17.83
CA LEU A 87 -1.52 -0.41 -18.01
C LEU A 87 -2.29 0.43 -19.06
N SER A 88 -2.71 -0.18 -20.16
CA SER A 88 -3.53 0.48 -21.19
C SER A 88 -4.92 0.88 -20.67
N GLN A 89 -5.53 0.04 -19.83
CA GLN A 89 -6.78 0.37 -19.14
C GLN A 89 -6.60 1.60 -18.24
N LEU A 90 -5.50 1.71 -17.50
CA LEU A 90 -5.23 2.84 -16.60
C LEU A 90 -4.75 4.10 -17.31
N THR A 91 -4.09 3.99 -18.46
CA THR A 91 -3.54 5.12 -19.19
C THR A 91 -4.33 5.37 -20.46
N GLU A 92 -3.96 4.73 -21.56
CA GLU A 92 -4.67 4.63 -22.84
C GLU A 92 -3.89 3.63 -23.70
N ARG A 93 -4.45 3.18 -24.82
CA ARG A 93 -3.67 2.40 -25.78
C ARG A 93 -2.62 3.31 -26.43
N ASP A 94 -1.39 2.85 -26.50
CA ASP A 94 -0.25 3.57 -27.09
C ASP A 94 0.05 4.92 -26.39
N TRP A 95 -0.33 5.08 -25.11
CA TRP A 95 -0.05 6.29 -24.33
C TRP A 95 1.46 6.51 -24.18
N ASP A 96 1.93 7.72 -24.46
CA ASP A 96 3.32 8.10 -24.19
C ASP A 96 3.50 8.36 -22.69
N HIS A 97 3.97 7.33 -21.98
CA HIS A 97 4.24 7.39 -20.54
C HIS A 97 5.29 8.43 -20.14
N ALA A 98 6.02 9.06 -21.07
CA ALA A 98 6.89 10.19 -20.75
C ALA A 98 6.10 11.49 -20.41
N GLN A 99 4.84 11.59 -20.84
CA GLN A 99 4.00 12.78 -20.63
C GLN A 99 3.30 12.80 -19.25
N GLY A 100 3.49 11.74 -18.45
CA GLY A 100 2.81 11.57 -17.16
C GLY A 100 1.46 10.88 -17.29
N PRO A 101 0.70 10.78 -16.17
CA PRO A 101 -0.61 10.13 -16.15
C PRO A 101 -1.68 10.92 -16.93
N PRO A 102 -2.54 10.26 -17.74
CA PRO A 102 -3.58 10.95 -18.49
C PRO A 102 -4.64 11.53 -17.56
N ALA A 103 -4.86 12.85 -17.65
CA ALA A 103 -5.77 13.60 -16.78
C ALA A 103 -7.24 13.15 -16.87
N ALA A 104 -7.62 12.43 -17.92
CA ALA A 104 -8.94 11.83 -18.07
C ALA A 104 -9.19 10.72 -17.04
N LYS A 105 -8.16 9.97 -16.65
CA LYS A 105 -8.26 8.82 -15.74
C LYS A 105 -7.59 9.04 -14.39
N TRP A 106 -6.66 10.00 -14.34
CA TRP A 106 -5.87 10.32 -13.17
C TRP A 106 -6.11 11.76 -12.70
N GLU A 107 -5.88 12.00 -11.41
CA GLU A 107 -5.91 13.32 -10.80
C GLU A 107 -4.81 13.48 -9.76
N ARG A 108 -4.36 14.72 -9.55
CA ARG A 108 -3.31 15.05 -8.58
C ARG A 108 -3.92 15.54 -7.27
N GLU A 109 -4.86 14.76 -6.74
CA GLU A 109 -5.65 15.08 -5.56
C GLU A 109 -5.58 14.00 -4.47
N THR A 110 -4.88 12.89 -4.74
CA THR A 110 -4.75 11.76 -3.83
C THR A 110 -3.65 12.01 -2.80
N ALA A 111 -3.92 11.72 -1.54
CA ALA A 111 -2.95 11.88 -0.45
C ALA A 111 -3.10 10.74 0.56
N ASP A 112 -1.98 10.21 1.06
CA ASP A 112 -1.95 9.14 2.07
C ASP A 112 -2.65 9.56 3.37
N THR A 113 -2.55 10.85 3.69
CA THR A 113 -3.19 11.46 4.86
C THR A 113 -3.69 12.85 4.50
N HIS A 114 -4.60 13.40 5.30
CA HIS A 114 -5.08 14.78 5.15
C HIS A 114 -3.99 15.87 5.23
N LEU A 115 -2.81 15.54 5.76
CA LEU A 115 -1.65 16.46 5.84
C LEU A 115 -0.59 16.18 4.77
N ALA A 116 -0.71 15.05 4.05
CA ALA A 116 0.27 14.67 3.04
C ALA A 116 0.11 15.55 1.79
N SER A 117 1.21 15.66 1.04
CA SER A 117 1.19 16.31 -0.26
C SER A 117 0.27 15.54 -1.21
N ARG A 118 -0.44 16.25 -2.08
CA ARG A 118 -1.25 15.63 -3.13
C ARG A 118 -0.36 15.03 -4.20
N THR A 119 -0.71 13.83 -4.63
CA THR A 119 0.01 12.98 -5.58
C THR A 119 -0.99 12.43 -6.61
N TRP A 120 -0.48 11.71 -7.60
CA TRP A 120 -1.30 11.12 -8.65
C TRP A 120 -1.99 9.84 -8.18
N GLY A 121 -3.33 9.86 -8.22
CA GLY A 121 -4.15 8.68 -8.10
C GLY A 121 -5.22 8.59 -9.18
N LEU A 122 -5.86 7.42 -9.25
CA LEU A 122 -6.98 7.19 -10.16
C LEU A 122 -8.21 7.96 -9.70
N ARG A 123 -8.98 8.46 -10.66
CA ARG A 123 -10.28 9.10 -10.40
C ARG A 123 -11.33 8.08 -9.94
N ASP A 124 -12.31 8.53 -9.18
CA ASP A 124 -13.40 7.70 -8.64
C ASP A 124 -14.14 6.85 -9.70
N HIS A 125 -14.35 7.38 -10.91
CA HIS A 125 -15.03 6.61 -11.96
C HIS A 125 -14.18 5.42 -12.45
N MET A 126 -12.86 5.57 -12.48
CA MET A 126 -11.95 4.47 -12.81
C MET A 126 -11.94 3.43 -11.70
N LEU A 127 -11.90 3.85 -10.43
CA LEU A 127 -11.94 2.94 -9.29
C LEU A 127 -13.24 2.11 -9.25
N ARG A 128 -14.38 2.75 -9.51
CA ARG A 128 -15.67 2.04 -9.64
C ARG A 128 -15.67 1.08 -10.82
N GLN A 129 -15.18 1.50 -11.98
CA GLN A 129 -15.10 0.63 -13.15
C GLN A 129 -14.26 -0.62 -12.86
N LEU A 130 -13.12 -0.50 -12.16
CA LEU A 130 -12.29 -1.65 -11.78
C LEU A 130 -13.04 -2.63 -10.86
N ALA A 131 -13.90 -2.13 -9.96
CA ALA A 131 -14.67 -2.96 -9.03
C ALA A 131 -15.90 -3.61 -9.68
N GLU A 132 -16.59 -2.90 -10.56
CA GLU A 132 -17.86 -3.33 -11.16
C GLU A 132 -17.64 -4.12 -12.47
N GLU A 133 -16.61 -3.79 -13.24
CA GLU A 133 -16.35 -4.32 -14.58
C GLU A 133 -14.90 -4.85 -14.70
N PRO A 134 -14.54 -5.94 -13.99
CA PRO A 134 -13.18 -6.48 -14.03
C PRO A 134 -12.82 -6.91 -15.46
N SER A 135 -11.69 -6.41 -15.97
CA SER A 135 -11.19 -6.79 -17.29
C SER A 135 -10.64 -8.22 -17.28
N GLN A 136 -10.42 -8.82 -18.46
CA GLN A 136 -9.84 -10.17 -18.56
C GLN A 136 -8.49 -10.29 -17.84
N ALA A 137 -7.64 -9.26 -17.90
CA ALA A 137 -6.37 -9.24 -17.17
C ALA A 137 -6.57 -9.24 -15.65
N MET A 138 -7.61 -8.57 -15.14
CA MET A 138 -7.96 -8.62 -13.72
C MET A 138 -8.51 -9.98 -13.32
N LEU A 139 -9.35 -10.59 -14.15
CA LEU A 139 -9.87 -11.95 -13.91
C LEU A 139 -8.73 -12.96 -13.84
N GLU A 140 -7.70 -12.83 -14.67
CA GLU A 140 -6.51 -13.69 -14.61
C GLU A 140 -5.75 -13.48 -13.30
N VAL A 141 -5.48 -12.23 -12.90
CA VAL A 141 -4.85 -11.93 -11.60
C VAL A 141 -5.66 -12.50 -10.42
N ASN A 142 -6.97 -12.32 -10.42
CA ASN A 142 -7.89 -12.86 -9.42
C ASN A 142 -7.85 -14.40 -9.38
N THR A 143 -7.82 -15.04 -10.55
CA THR A 143 -7.75 -16.50 -10.69
C THR A 143 -6.45 -17.04 -10.12
N ARG A 144 -5.31 -16.42 -10.45
CA ARG A 144 -4.01 -16.82 -9.90
C ARG A 144 -3.96 -16.65 -8.39
N LEU A 145 -4.48 -15.53 -7.87
CA LEU A 145 -4.54 -15.29 -6.43
C LEU A 145 -5.41 -16.33 -5.72
N SER A 146 -6.59 -16.63 -6.25
CA SER A 146 -7.49 -17.65 -5.67
C SER A 146 -6.88 -19.05 -5.71
N ARG A 147 -6.08 -19.37 -6.75
CA ARG A 147 -5.32 -20.63 -6.84
C ARG A 147 -4.11 -20.66 -5.90
N LEU A 148 -3.53 -19.52 -5.56
CA LEU A 148 -2.46 -19.44 -4.56
C LEU A 148 -2.97 -19.71 -3.15
N TYR A 149 -4.23 -19.40 -2.85
CA TYR A 149 -4.80 -19.57 -1.50
C TYR A 149 -6.10 -20.38 -1.56
N PRO A 150 -6.05 -21.65 -1.98
CA PRO A 150 -7.24 -22.48 -2.16
C PRO A 150 -7.97 -22.77 -0.85
N GLU A 151 -7.33 -22.54 0.31
CA GLU A 151 -7.89 -22.76 1.64
C GLU A 151 -8.88 -21.67 2.10
N CYS A 152 -8.87 -20.49 1.48
CA CYS A 152 -9.74 -19.37 1.84
C CYS A 152 -10.51 -18.86 0.62
N ASP A 153 -11.60 -18.15 0.87
CA ASP A 153 -12.26 -17.36 -0.16
C ASP A 153 -11.67 -15.94 -0.14
N ILE A 154 -11.54 -15.31 -1.31
CA ILE A 154 -10.94 -13.97 -1.41
C ILE A 154 -11.99 -13.02 -1.96
N ALA A 155 -12.18 -11.92 -1.27
CA ALA A 155 -13.10 -10.86 -1.64
C ALA A 155 -12.36 -9.53 -1.83
N LEU A 156 -12.96 -8.63 -2.62
CA LEU A 156 -12.62 -7.22 -2.52
C LEU A 156 -13.01 -6.71 -1.14
N MET A 157 -12.18 -5.84 -0.57
CA MET A 157 -12.46 -5.22 0.71
C MET A 157 -13.71 -4.32 0.60
N PRO A 158 -14.74 -4.50 1.44
CA PRO A 158 -16.01 -3.78 1.35
C PRO A 158 -15.89 -2.38 1.97
N ALA A 159 -15.29 -1.47 1.20
CA ALA A 159 -15.01 -0.07 1.53
C ALA A 159 -16.14 0.63 2.30
N GLU A 160 -17.35 0.52 1.75
CA GLU A 160 -18.58 1.15 2.20
C GLU A 160 -19.07 0.62 3.55
N HIS A 161 -18.62 -0.57 3.95
CA HIS A 161 -18.97 -1.17 5.24
C HIS A 161 -17.95 -0.88 6.34
N MET A 162 -16.73 -0.48 5.98
CA MET A 162 -15.65 -0.14 6.92
C MET A 162 -15.62 1.35 7.27
N GLN A 163 -16.28 2.18 6.45
CA GLN A 163 -16.40 3.61 6.68
C GLN A 163 -17.44 3.93 7.75
N SER A 164 -17.18 4.99 8.54
CA SER A 164 -18.10 5.45 9.59
C SER A 164 -19.50 5.73 9.03
N THR A 165 -20.52 5.05 9.59
CA THR A 165 -21.93 5.19 9.21
C THR A 165 -22.46 6.63 9.37
N ARG A 166 -21.78 7.45 10.18
CA ARG A 166 -22.17 8.84 10.49
C ARG A 166 -22.14 9.79 9.30
N LEU A 167 -21.31 9.54 8.29
CA LEU A 167 -21.26 10.40 7.10
C LEU A 167 -22.45 10.18 6.14
N HIS A 168 -23.14 9.04 6.22
CA HIS A 168 -24.32 8.76 5.40
C HIS A 168 -25.63 9.28 5.99
N ARG A 169 -25.60 9.99 7.14
CA ARG A 169 -26.75 10.76 7.60
C ARG A 169 -26.88 11.98 6.68
N GLN A 170 -27.59 11.81 5.56
CA GLN A 170 -28.00 12.93 4.71
C GLN A 170 -28.41 14.10 5.60
N PRO A 171 -27.91 15.33 5.37
CA PRO A 171 -28.45 16.48 6.07
C PRO A 171 -29.94 16.45 5.81
N SER A 172 -30.73 16.29 6.89
CA SER A 172 -32.18 16.32 6.78
C SER A 172 -32.57 17.51 5.90
N SER A 173 -33.48 17.33 4.94
CA SER A 173 -33.83 18.35 3.94
C SER A 173 -34.07 19.75 4.53
N LYS A 174 -34.45 19.82 5.82
CA LYS A 174 -34.54 21.04 6.62
C LYS A 174 -33.23 21.80 6.81
N ALA A 175 -32.10 21.13 7.07
CA ALA A 175 -30.80 21.76 7.26
C ALA A 175 -30.23 22.33 5.94
N ALA A 176 -30.41 21.61 4.83
CA ALA A 176 -30.04 22.08 3.49
C ALA A 176 -30.91 23.26 3.04
N MET A 177 -32.22 23.25 3.34
CA MET A 177 -33.10 24.40 3.09
C MET A 177 -32.73 25.62 3.94
N GLN A 178 -32.36 25.44 5.22
CA GLN A 178 -31.93 26.55 6.07
C GLN A 178 -30.60 27.16 5.63
N ALA A 179 -29.62 26.34 5.22
CA ALA A 179 -28.37 26.84 4.67
C ALA A 179 -28.61 27.66 3.39
N THR A 180 -29.49 27.19 2.50
CA THR A 180 -29.86 27.91 1.28
C THR A 180 -30.61 29.22 1.56
N GLN A 181 -31.47 29.25 2.59
CA GLN A 181 -32.15 30.48 3.02
C GLN A 181 -31.17 31.50 3.64
N ASN A 182 -30.17 31.03 4.38
CA ASN A 182 -29.17 31.89 5.01
C ASN A 182 -28.24 32.54 3.98
N VAL A 183 -27.86 31.81 2.91
CA VAL A 183 -27.08 32.37 1.80
C VAL A 183 -27.87 33.46 1.06
N LYS A 184 -29.14 33.20 0.72
CA LYS A 184 -30.01 34.20 0.08
C LYS A 184 -30.22 35.46 0.96
N ARG A 185 -30.27 35.29 2.27
CA ARG A 185 -30.38 36.41 3.23
C ARG A 185 -29.10 37.24 3.29
N ALA A 186 -27.93 36.60 3.22
CA ALA A 186 -26.64 37.27 3.20
C ALA A 186 -26.43 38.06 1.88
N GLU A 187 -26.81 37.49 0.74
CA GLU A 187 -26.77 38.18 -0.56
C GLU A 187 -27.71 39.38 -0.61
N HIS A 188 -28.90 39.27 -0.01
CA HIS A 188 -29.83 40.39 0.09
C HIS A 188 -29.25 41.54 0.94
N LEU A 189 -28.59 41.23 2.05
CA LEU A 189 -27.95 42.24 2.92
C LEU A 189 -26.74 42.92 2.27
N GLN A 190 -26.00 42.23 1.39
CA GLN A 190 -24.90 42.82 0.62
C GLN A 190 -25.42 43.73 -0.50
N SER A 191 -26.54 43.39 -1.14
CA SER A 191 -27.14 44.22 -2.20
C SER A 191 -27.63 45.58 -1.71
N THR A 192 -27.97 45.71 -0.42
CA THR A 192 -28.43 46.97 0.19
C THR A 192 -27.32 47.94 0.60
N SER A 193 -26.04 47.58 0.42
CA SER A 193 -24.90 48.37 0.92
C SER A 193 -24.12 49.16 -0.14
N LEU A 194 -24.51 49.11 -1.43
CA LEU A 194 -23.69 49.66 -2.53
C LEU A 194 -24.16 51.01 -3.12
N ASP A 195 -25.18 51.66 -2.56
CA ASP A 195 -25.72 52.91 -3.12
C ASP A 195 -25.11 54.22 -2.58
N ASN A 196 -23.92 54.20 -1.97
CA ASN A 196 -23.28 55.44 -1.49
C ASN A 196 -21.76 55.46 -1.72
N GLN A 197 -21.34 55.81 -2.94
CA GLN A 197 -20.04 56.46 -3.16
C GLN A 197 -20.12 57.57 -4.22
N PRO A 198 -19.56 58.76 -3.97
CA PRO A 198 -19.53 59.85 -4.93
C PRO A 198 -18.36 59.72 -5.91
N SER A 199 -18.69 60.04 -7.17
CA SER A 199 -17.86 60.13 -8.37
C SER A 199 -16.67 61.09 -8.24
N SER A 200 -15.48 60.65 -8.66
CA SER A 200 -14.35 61.52 -9.00
C SER A 200 -13.84 61.21 -10.42
N LYS A 201 -13.49 62.30 -11.12
CA LYS A 201 -13.20 62.43 -12.56
C LYS A 201 -11.79 61.94 -12.97
N PRO A 202 -11.56 61.69 -14.27
CA PRO A 202 -10.31 61.12 -14.79
C PRO A 202 -9.25 62.18 -15.15
N LEU A 203 -7.99 61.76 -15.14
CA LEU A 203 -6.85 62.53 -15.66
C LEU A 203 -6.13 61.72 -16.76
N GLU A 204 -6.04 62.33 -17.94
CA GLU A 204 -5.09 62.11 -19.06
C GLU A 204 -3.62 62.20 -18.58
N THR A 205 -2.54 61.70 -19.21
CA THR A 205 -2.13 61.57 -20.63
C THR A 205 -0.74 60.89 -20.69
N ALA A 206 -0.33 60.43 -21.90
CA ALA A 206 1.06 60.37 -22.46
C ALA A 206 2.10 59.39 -21.84
N ASP A 207 3.08 58.80 -22.52
CA ASP A 207 3.55 58.83 -23.91
C ASP A 207 4.56 57.67 -24.19
N GLU A 208 4.55 57.21 -25.44
CA GLU A 208 5.66 56.88 -26.36
C GLU A 208 6.80 55.84 -26.12
N HIS A 209 7.04 55.12 -27.24
CA HIS A 209 8.31 54.64 -27.84
C HIS A 209 9.24 53.69 -27.04
N THR A 210 9.64 52.52 -27.54
CA THR A 210 10.55 52.36 -28.70
C THR A 210 10.63 50.91 -29.21
N SER A 211 11.05 50.80 -30.46
CA SER A 211 11.18 49.65 -31.37
C SER A 211 12.53 48.91 -31.34
N ALA A 212 12.51 47.57 -31.47
CA ALA A 212 13.37 46.63 -32.24
C ALA A 212 14.94 46.66 -32.08
N PRO A 213 15.75 45.71 -32.63
CA PRO A 213 15.45 44.52 -33.44
C PRO A 213 16.22 43.22 -33.09
N CYS A 214 15.88 42.20 -33.89
CA CYS A 214 16.52 40.91 -34.22
C CYS A 214 18.04 40.72 -33.99
N GLY A 215 18.39 39.48 -33.64
CA GLY A 215 19.71 38.88 -33.85
C GLY A 215 19.58 37.37 -34.10
N GLU A 216 19.79 36.97 -35.36
CA GLU A 216 19.83 35.60 -35.86
C GLU A 216 21.13 34.86 -35.46
N GLY A 217 21.04 33.52 -35.40
CA GLY A 217 22.05 32.64 -35.97
C GLY A 217 23.05 31.98 -35.01
N ARG A 218 22.90 30.66 -34.78
CA ARG A 218 23.88 29.68 -35.31
C ARG A 218 23.41 28.22 -35.18
N GLN A 219 23.55 27.53 -36.31
CA GLN A 219 23.38 26.10 -36.52
C GLN A 219 24.57 25.26 -35.99
N MET A 220 24.23 24.01 -35.64
CA MET A 220 24.92 22.74 -35.93
C MET A 220 26.39 22.55 -35.49
N ALA A 221 26.62 21.57 -34.62
CA ALA A 221 27.48 20.43 -34.96
C ALA A 221 27.24 19.25 -34.00
N SER A 222 26.92 18.12 -34.61
CA SER A 222 27.01 16.76 -34.08
C SER A 222 28.41 16.42 -33.56
N ASN A 223 28.50 15.57 -32.52
CA ASN A 223 29.52 14.52 -32.49
C ASN A 223 29.09 13.35 -31.59
N THR A 224 29.04 12.19 -32.23
CA THR A 224 29.04 10.85 -31.68
C THR A 224 30.41 10.52 -31.07
N ALA A 225 30.43 9.85 -29.92
CA ALA A 225 31.47 8.87 -29.58
C ALA A 225 31.02 8.00 -28.41
N ALA A 226 30.86 6.72 -28.69
CA ALA A 226 30.73 5.65 -27.72
C ALA A 226 32.05 5.47 -26.95
N ALA A 227 31.95 5.26 -25.64
CA ALA A 227 33.04 4.70 -24.85
C ALA A 227 32.46 3.69 -23.85
N ALA A 228 32.60 2.42 -24.21
CA ALA A 228 32.41 1.30 -23.30
C ALA A 228 33.55 1.30 -22.27
N ALA A 229 33.21 1.38 -20.98
CA ALA A 229 34.16 1.21 -19.90
C ALA A 229 33.87 -0.12 -19.20
N ALA A 230 34.74 -1.09 -19.43
CA ALA A 230 34.81 -2.35 -18.73
C ALA A 230 35.20 -2.12 -17.26
N TRP A 231 34.51 -2.81 -16.35
CA TRP A 231 34.83 -2.87 -14.94
C TRP A 231 35.88 -3.97 -14.69
N PRO A 232 36.98 -3.72 -13.96
CA PRO A 232 37.90 -4.77 -13.61
C PRO A 232 37.37 -5.63 -12.45
N GLN A 233 37.68 -6.92 -12.53
CA GLN A 233 37.38 -7.96 -11.56
C GLN A 233 38.02 -7.70 -10.20
N ALA A 234 37.30 -8.17 -9.16
CA ALA A 234 37.74 -8.17 -7.78
C ALA A 234 38.80 -9.25 -7.55
N ASP A 235 39.88 -8.88 -6.85
CA ASP A 235 40.75 -9.82 -6.15
C ASP A 235 40.78 -9.47 -4.66
N SER A 236 40.63 -10.53 -3.87
CA SER A 236 40.59 -10.58 -2.41
C SER A 236 41.98 -10.50 -1.78
N ALA A 237 42.17 -9.65 -0.77
CA ALA A 237 43.14 -9.89 0.30
C ALA A 237 42.81 -9.07 1.56
N ALA A 238 42.89 -9.73 2.70
CA ALA A 238 42.64 -9.21 4.04
C ALA A 238 43.76 -8.28 4.55
N ALA A 239 43.39 -7.21 5.26
CA ALA A 239 44.25 -6.56 6.25
C ALA A 239 43.40 -5.71 7.25
N GLU A 240 43.75 -5.86 8.54
CA GLU A 240 43.23 -5.21 9.75
C GLU A 240 43.48 -3.68 9.84
N PRO A 241 42.83 -2.96 10.78
CA PRO A 241 42.50 -1.55 10.61
C PRO A 241 43.52 -0.56 11.21
N GLY A 242 43.76 0.52 10.47
CA GLY A 242 44.51 1.70 10.88
C GLY A 242 43.61 2.91 11.13
N SER A 243 43.88 3.58 12.24
CA SER A 243 43.24 4.78 12.80
C SER A 243 43.32 6.03 11.90
N GLY A 244 42.24 6.82 11.90
CA GLY A 244 42.31 8.29 11.87
C GLY A 244 41.96 8.99 10.55
N ALA A 245 40.75 9.58 10.49
CA ALA A 245 40.50 10.87 9.84
C ALA A 245 39.09 11.39 10.16
N HIS A 246 39.01 12.38 11.06
CA HIS A 246 37.90 13.32 11.13
C HIS A 246 37.92 14.24 9.90
N VAL A 247 36.73 14.63 9.41
CA VAL A 247 36.34 15.98 8.91
C VAL A 247 35.38 15.91 7.70
N ARG A 248 34.27 16.66 7.81
CA ARG A 248 33.27 17.12 6.80
C ARG A 248 32.10 16.19 6.44
N GLN A 249 31.12 16.10 7.34
CA GLN A 249 29.74 15.71 7.01
C GLN A 249 28.75 16.56 7.80
N ALA A 250 28.62 17.84 7.45
CA ALA A 250 27.70 18.78 8.13
C ALA A 250 26.65 19.41 7.18
N GLY A 251 26.65 19.08 5.88
CA GLY A 251 25.77 19.75 4.90
C GLY A 251 24.57 18.93 4.38
N ARG A 252 24.45 17.63 4.72
CA ARG A 252 23.38 16.75 4.21
C ARG A 252 22.41 16.21 5.28
N VAL A 253 22.64 16.53 6.55
CA VAL A 253 21.80 16.04 7.67
C VAL A 253 20.58 16.94 7.90
N GLN A 254 20.64 18.22 7.53
CA GLN A 254 19.55 19.17 7.76
C GLN A 254 18.33 18.95 6.85
N GLU A 255 18.54 18.52 5.60
CA GLU A 255 17.44 18.29 4.64
C GLU A 255 16.67 16.99 4.96
N ALA A 256 17.36 15.96 5.48
CA ALA A 256 16.72 14.73 5.96
C ALA A 256 15.99 14.92 7.30
N GLN A 257 16.47 15.80 8.20
CA GLN A 257 15.78 16.10 9.46
C GLN A 257 14.51 16.94 9.26
N GLN A 258 14.47 17.88 8.31
CA GLN A 258 13.26 18.67 8.04
C GLN A 258 12.10 17.84 7.47
N VAL A 259 12.38 16.83 6.65
CA VAL A 259 11.34 15.93 6.12
C VAL A 259 10.81 14.98 7.20
N GLN A 260 11.67 14.51 8.12
CA GLN A 260 11.27 13.68 9.26
C GLN A 260 10.39 14.46 10.26
N GLN A 261 10.75 15.73 10.52
CA GLN A 261 10.06 16.58 11.50
C GLN A 261 8.65 17.00 11.05
N ALA A 262 8.34 16.96 9.75
CA ALA A 262 6.97 17.14 9.25
C ALA A 262 6.07 15.90 9.44
N CYS A 263 6.66 14.70 9.57
CA CYS A 263 5.91 13.46 9.78
C CYS A 263 5.74 13.11 11.27
N ASP A 264 6.72 13.45 12.12
CA ASP A 264 6.73 13.11 13.56
C ASP A 264 5.75 13.93 14.43
N VAL A 265 5.13 14.99 13.90
CA VAL A 265 4.13 15.80 14.63
C VAL A 265 2.85 15.00 14.94
N SER A 266 2.67 13.81 14.35
CA SER A 266 1.46 13.00 14.54
C SER A 266 1.42 12.16 15.83
N ARG A 267 2.50 12.09 16.63
CA ARG A 267 2.57 11.14 17.77
C ARG A 267 2.89 11.71 19.15
N SER A 268 3.09 13.02 19.30
CA SER A 268 3.41 13.61 20.60
C SER A 268 2.53 14.80 20.94
N ALA A 269 1.24 14.57 21.20
CA ALA A 269 0.38 15.48 21.95
C ALA A 269 -0.84 14.75 22.52
N VAL A 270 -0.65 14.05 23.65
CA VAL A 270 -1.74 13.79 24.59
C VAL A 270 -1.73 14.95 25.59
N SER A 271 -2.37 16.05 25.19
CA SER A 271 -2.84 17.07 26.13
C SER A 271 -4.08 17.73 25.54
N ASP A 272 -5.20 17.28 26.08
CA ASP A 272 -6.45 18.00 26.34
C ASP A 272 -6.47 19.47 25.88
N GLU A 273 -7.21 19.77 24.79
CA GLU A 273 -8.14 20.91 24.68
C GLU A 273 -8.82 20.95 23.28
N GLY A 274 -10.10 20.59 23.25
CA GLY A 274 -11.16 21.41 22.62
C GLY A 274 -11.15 21.74 21.11
N ALA A 275 -10.35 21.13 20.25
CA ALA A 275 -10.46 21.30 18.80
C ALA A 275 -11.45 20.28 18.21
N ALA A 276 -12.45 20.76 17.45
CA ALA A 276 -13.41 19.92 16.75
C ALA A 276 -12.70 18.81 15.97
N ALA A 277 -12.81 17.58 16.47
CA ALA A 277 -12.30 16.39 15.82
C ALA A 277 -13.04 16.25 14.50
N HIS A 278 -12.45 16.76 13.42
CA HIS A 278 -12.84 16.38 12.09
C HIS A 278 -12.70 14.87 12.01
N ASP A 279 -13.85 14.20 11.97
CA ASP A 279 -14.00 12.76 11.92
C ASP A 279 -13.08 12.24 10.80
N LYS A 280 -11.97 11.59 11.19
CA LYS A 280 -10.98 11.01 10.27
C LYS A 280 -11.65 9.81 9.62
N ALA A 281 -12.49 10.05 8.62
CA ALA A 281 -13.09 8.98 7.86
C ALA A 281 -11.96 8.26 7.09
N ALA A 282 -11.69 7.02 7.49
CA ALA A 282 -10.78 6.15 6.75
C ALA A 282 -11.34 5.95 5.34
N TYR A 283 -10.61 6.36 4.31
CA TYR A 283 -11.02 6.14 2.93
C TYR A 283 -10.57 4.74 2.49
N CYS A 284 -11.48 3.77 2.56
CA CYS A 284 -11.19 2.35 2.37
C CYS A 284 -11.47 1.83 0.95
N ALA A 285 -11.05 2.48 -0.14
CA ALA A 285 -11.37 2.01 -1.50
C ALA A 285 -10.86 0.58 -1.81
N ALA A 286 -11.64 -0.22 -2.55
CA ALA A 286 -11.27 -1.58 -2.96
C ALA A 286 -10.05 -1.63 -3.91
N PHE A 287 -9.81 -0.54 -4.64
CA PHE A 287 -8.67 -0.36 -5.52
C PHE A 287 -7.96 0.96 -5.24
N VAL A 288 -6.65 0.98 -5.45
CA VAL A 288 -5.85 2.21 -5.45
C VAL A 288 -4.89 2.16 -6.63
N GLY A 289 -4.88 3.20 -7.46
CA GLY A 289 -3.85 3.39 -8.47
C GLY A 289 -2.89 4.47 -8.03
N ASN A 290 -1.59 4.20 -8.12
CA ASN A 290 -0.53 5.15 -7.76
C ASN A 290 0.41 5.35 -8.94
N ALA A 291 0.71 6.61 -9.26
CA ALA A 291 1.63 7.00 -10.32
C ALA A 291 2.64 8.08 -9.86
N PRO A 292 3.46 7.80 -8.82
CA PRO A 292 4.42 8.76 -8.30
C PRO A 292 5.38 9.25 -9.39
N VAL A 293 5.64 10.55 -9.39
CA VAL A 293 6.64 11.21 -10.23
C VAL A 293 7.74 11.85 -9.37
N HIS A 294 8.83 12.26 -9.98
CA HIS A 294 9.90 12.96 -9.28
C HIS A 294 9.37 14.22 -8.56
N GLY A 295 9.72 14.38 -7.29
CA GLY A 295 9.30 15.51 -6.45
C GLY A 295 8.04 15.27 -5.64
N ASP A 296 7.33 14.15 -5.85
CA ASP A 296 6.24 13.75 -4.96
C ASP A 296 6.77 13.40 -3.55
N SER A 297 5.89 13.45 -2.56
CA SER A 297 6.19 13.12 -1.16
C SER A 297 5.09 12.23 -0.61
N PHE A 298 5.48 11.15 0.07
CA PHE A 298 4.59 10.13 0.62
C PHE A 298 4.93 9.91 2.08
N CYS A 299 3.90 9.68 2.89
CA CYS A 299 4.03 9.45 4.32
C CYS A 299 3.93 7.95 4.62
N TYR A 300 4.58 7.52 5.71
CA TYR A 300 4.30 6.21 6.25
C TYR A 300 2.85 6.12 6.71
N HIS A 301 2.17 5.06 6.29
CA HIS A 301 0.79 4.77 6.66
C HIS A 301 0.56 3.25 6.69
N VAL A 302 -0.61 2.87 7.22
CA VAL A 302 -1.17 1.53 7.07
C VAL A 302 -2.40 1.66 6.18
N ASP A 303 -2.75 0.60 5.45
CA ASP A 303 -3.91 0.61 4.57
C ASP A 303 -5.21 0.49 5.36
N ALA A 304 -5.25 -0.49 6.28
CA ALA A 304 -6.32 -0.71 7.23
C ALA A 304 -5.80 -1.53 8.40
N ASP A 305 -6.18 -1.16 9.61
CA ASP A 305 -5.97 -1.96 10.81
C ASP A 305 -7.34 -2.33 11.39
N PRO A 306 -7.75 -3.62 11.35
CA PRO A 306 -9.06 -4.02 11.85
C PRO A 306 -9.27 -3.74 13.35
N ALA A 307 -8.20 -3.55 14.13
CA ALA A 307 -8.28 -3.15 15.53
C ALA A 307 -8.48 -1.64 15.72
N GLY A 308 -8.30 -0.85 14.65
CA GLY A 308 -8.37 0.62 14.66
C GLY A 308 -9.43 1.20 13.74
N LEU A 309 -10.32 0.37 13.17
CA LEU A 309 -11.41 0.84 12.33
C LEU A 309 -12.45 1.62 13.15
N PRO A 310 -13.09 2.66 12.58
CA PRO A 310 -14.14 3.37 13.27
C PRO A 310 -15.42 2.51 13.34
N PRO A 311 -16.35 2.85 14.26
CA PRO A 311 -17.66 2.21 14.33
C PRO A 311 -18.38 2.23 12.97
N SER A 312 -18.64 1.05 12.45
CA SER A 312 -19.12 0.80 11.09
C SER A 312 -19.82 -0.56 11.01
N ARG A 313 -20.40 -0.90 9.86
CA ARG A 313 -21.00 -2.24 9.66
C ARG A 313 -19.97 -3.35 9.79
N TRP A 314 -18.71 -3.07 9.44
CA TRP A 314 -17.59 -3.98 9.64
C TRP A 314 -17.37 -4.29 11.12
N THR A 315 -17.21 -3.27 11.95
CA THR A 315 -16.97 -3.47 13.39
C THR A 315 -18.19 -4.05 14.09
N ASP A 316 -19.41 -3.77 13.61
CA ASP A 316 -20.63 -4.42 14.11
C ASP A 316 -20.63 -5.93 13.82
N ALA A 317 -20.11 -6.33 12.66
CA ALA A 317 -20.09 -7.71 12.17
C ALA A 317 -18.93 -8.54 12.76
N PHE A 318 -17.73 -7.98 12.82
CA PHE A 318 -16.50 -8.70 13.17
C PHE A 318 -15.89 -8.27 14.51
N GLY A 319 -16.36 -7.17 15.09
CA GLY A 319 -15.73 -6.53 16.24
C GLY A 319 -14.37 -5.92 15.92
N ASP A 320 -13.68 -5.48 16.97
CA ASP A 320 -12.27 -5.09 16.89
C ASP A 320 -11.41 -6.34 17.05
N TYR A 321 -10.50 -6.59 16.11
CA TYR A 321 -9.60 -7.73 16.18
C TYR A 321 -8.25 -7.40 15.55
N VAL A 322 -7.20 -8.10 15.97
CA VAL A 322 -5.88 -7.94 15.37
C VAL A 322 -5.80 -8.76 14.08
N ASN A 323 -5.28 -8.17 13.01
CA ASN A 323 -5.17 -8.84 11.71
C ASN A 323 -4.54 -10.25 11.83
N GLY A 324 -5.11 -11.20 11.08
CA GLY A 324 -4.76 -12.62 11.15
C GLY A 324 -5.22 -13.34 12.43
N GLU A 325 -6.25 -12.84 13.12
CA GLU A 325 -6.95 -13.56 14.19
C GLU A 325 -7.67 -14.80 13.60
N PRO A 326 -7.57 -15.99 14.24
CA PRO A 326 -8.30 -17.17 13.77
C PRO A 326 -9.81 -16.93 13.69
N GLY A 327 -10.43 -17.38 12.60
CA GLY A 327 -11.86 -17.20 12.34
C GLY A 327 -12.26 -15.80 11.86
N GLN A 328 -11.33 -14.84 11.83
CA GLN A 328 -11.58 -13.49 11.33
C GLN A 328 -11.01 -13.28 9.91
N PRO A 329 -11.58 -12.35 9.12
CA PRO A 329 -11.00 -11.97 7.84
C PRO A 329 -9.57 -11.45 7.98
N LEU A 330 -8.65 -11.90 7.13
CA LEU A 330 -7.32 -11.28 6.99
C LEU A 330 -7.40 -10.15 5.96
N LEU A 331 -7.07 -8.92 6.37
CA LEU A 331 -7.00 -7.78 5.46
C LEU A 331 -5.61 -7.72 4.80
N ALA A 332 -5.59 -7.77 3.47
CA ALA A 332 -4.37 -7.84 2.68
C ALA A 332 -4.41 -6.92 1.46
N SER A 333 -3.26 -6.48 1.00
CA SER A 333 -3.09 -5.68 -0.22
C SER A 333 -2.26 -6.45 -1.24
N LEU A 334 -2.73 -6.47 -2.50
CA LEU A 334 -1.96 -6.95 -3.65
C LEU A 334 -1.55 -5.75 -4.52
N LEU A 335 -0.28 -5.40 -4.52
CA LEU A 335 0.32 -4.34 -5.34
C LEU A 335 0.97 -4.94 -6.59
N LEU A 336 0.60 -4.46 -7.77
CA LEU A 336 1.25 -4.81 -9.04
C LEU A 336 2.06 -3.63 -9.58
N TYR A 337 3.30 -3.88 -10.01
CA TYR A 337 4.12 -2.89 -10.73
C TYR A 337 3.93 -3.03 -12.25
N LEU A 338 3.45 -1.98 -12.90
CA LEU A 338 2.96 -2.07 -14.28
C LEU A 338 3.95 -1.58 -15.34
N ASP A 339 4.99 -0.84 -14.98
CA ASP A 339 6.00 -0.36 -15.93
C ASP A 339 6.74 -1.52 -16.62
N ASP A 340 7.01 -1.40 -17.92
CA ASP A 340 7.79 -2.40 -18.68
C ASP A 340 9.24 -2.44 -18.20
N GLN A 341 9.80 -1.27 -17.87
CA GLN A 341 11.18 -1.14 -17.42
C GLN A 341 11.26 -0.14 -16.28
N TRP A 342 12.04 -0.51 -15.26
CA TRP A 342 12.33 0.38 -14.13
C TRP A 342 13.79 0.22 -13.67
N PRO A 343 14.73 0.98 -14.29
CA PRO A 343 16.13 1.01 -13.89
C PRO A 343 16.35 1.27 -12.39
N ARG A 344 17.46 0.79 -11.85
CA ARG A 344 17.75 0.85 -10.40
C ARG A 344 17.91 2.27 -9.88
N ASP A 345 18.55 3.10 -10.65
CA ASP A 345 18.81 4.50 -10.36
C ASP A 345 17.56 5.38 -10.40
N TRP A 346 16.43 4.89 -10.91
CA TRP A 346 15.16 5.61 -10.90
C TRP A 346 14.44 5.59 -9.54
N GLY A 347 14.84 4.70 -8.62
CA GLY A 347 14.25 4.61 -7.26
C GLY A 347 12.79 4.17 -7.27
N ALA A 348 11.93 4.91 -6.55
CA ALA A 348 10.50 4.66 -6.42
C ALA A 348 10.11 3.32 -5.78
N GLU A 349 10.91 2.85 -4.83
CA GLU A 349 10.62 1.64 -4.07
C GLU A 349 9.40 1.77 -3.16
N THR A 350 8.80 0.63 -2.84
CA THR A 350 7.87 0.50 -1.71
C THR A 350 8.68 0.08 -0.49
N LEU A 351 8.59 0.85 0.58
CA LEU A 351 9.31 0.66 1.84
C LEU A 351 8.33 0.17 2.90
N PHE A 352 8.72 -0.84 3.66
CA PHE A 352 7.97 -1.32 4.82
C PHE A 352 8.83 -1.18 6.07
N LEU A 353 8.22 -0.77 7.17
CA LEU A 353 8.92 -0.39 8.39
C LEU A 353 8.39 -1.18 9.58
N ASP A 354 9.30 -1.83 10.29
CA ASP A 354 9.10 -2.21 11.69
C ASP A 354 9.45 -0.99 12.54
N ASP A 355 8.41 -0.26 12.96
CA ASP A 355 8.52 1.03 13.62
C ASP A 355 9.23 0.91 14.98
N GLU A 356 8.90 -0.12 15.76
CA GLU A 356 9.52 -0.37 17.07
C GLU A 356 11.02 -0.66 16.95
N ALA A 357 11.41 -1.47 15.96
CA ALA A 357 12.80 -1.82 15.74
C ALA A 357 13.58 -0.77 14.93
N GLY A 358 12.90 0.16 14.26
CA GLY A 358 13.51 1.15 13.37
C GLY A 358 14.19 0.52 12.14
N VAL A 359 13.76 -0.66 11.71
CA VAL A 359 14.33 -1.37 10.56
C VAL A 359 13.24 -1.73 9.56
N GLY A 360 13.61 -1.83 8.29
CA GLY A 360 12.63 -2.05 7.24
C GLY A 360 13.13 -2.92 6.10
N LEU A 361 12.23 -3.17 5.16
CA LEU A 361 12.52 -3.82 3.89
C LEU A 361 12.10 -2.91 2.74
N VAL A 362 12.76 -3.08 1.59
CA VAL A 362 12.54 -2.25 0.41
C VAL A 362 12.28 -3.15 -0.77
N VAL A 363 11.16 -2.93 -1.46
CA VAL A 363 10.79 -3.64 -2.69
C VAL A 363 10.90 -2.69 -3.87
N ARG A 364 11.79 -3.03 -4.80
CA ARG A 364 11.98 -2.28 -6.04
C ARG A 364 10.87 -2.61 -7.04
N PRO A 365 10.35 -1.61 -7.78
CA PRO A 365 9.48 -1.84 -8.91
C PRO A 365 10.19 -2.69 -9.95
N LYS A 366 9.46 -3.64 -10.52
CA LYS A 366 9.96 -4.54 -11.56
C LYS A 366 8.79 -5.04 -12.38
N ARG A 367 8.98 -5.16 -13.69
CA ARG A 367 8.02 -5.80 -14.60
C ARG A 367 7.56 -7.17 -14.08
N GLY A 368 6.24 -7.38 -14.09
CA GLY A 368 5.60 -8.63 -13.68
C GLY A 368 5.72 -8.96 -12.18
N ARG A 369 6.18 -8.00 -11.36
CA ARG A 369 6.29 -8.18 -9.92
C ARG A 369 5.01 -7.78 -9.21
N ALA A 370 4.58 -8.65 -8.32
CA ALA A 370 3.52 -8.41 -7.36
C ALA A 370 4.06 -8.40 -5.92
N VAL A 371 3.41 -7.65 -5.04
CA VAL A 371 3.66 -7.66 -3.60
C VAL A 371 2.35 -7.93 -2.89
N LEU A 372 2.31 -8.99 -2.09
CA LEU A 372 1.25 -9.27 -1.14
C LEU A 372 1.72 -8.83 0.24
N MET A 373 0.90 -8.03 0.93
CA MET A 373 1.23 -7.49 2.24
C MET A 373 0.01 -7.44 3.16
N ASP A 374 0.20 -7.68 4.44
CA ASP A 374 -0.85 -7.44 5.44
C ASP A 374 -1.16 -5.93 5.48
N GLN A 375 -2.44 -5.53 5.55
CA GLN A 375 -2.82 -4.11 5.44
C GLN A 375 -2.45 -3.25 6.65
N ASP A 376 -2.20 -3.87 7.80
CA ASP A 376 -1.79 -3.23 9.05
C ASP A 376 -0.26 -3.02 9.13
N ILE A 377 0.47 -3.30 8.04
CA ILE A 377 1.91 -3.04 7.97
C ILE A 377 2.21 -1.58 7.66
N LEU A 378 3.12 -0.97 8.43
CA LEU A 378 3.54 0.40 8.16
C LEU A 378 4.40 0.45 6.90
N HIS A 379 3.98 1.20 5.90
CA HIS A 379 4.66 1.27 4.62
C HIS A 379 4.51 2.64 3.96
N ARG A 380 5.35 2.90 2.94
CA ARG A 380 5.23 4.07 2.06
C ARG A 380 5.83 3.79 0.70
N VAL A 381 5.50 4.63 -0.26
CA VAL A 381 6.21 4.71 -1.54
C VAL A 381 7.31 5.77 -1.44
N SER A 382 8.44 5.58 -2.11
CA SER A 382 9.37 6.67 -2.39
C SER A 382 9.07 7.28 -3.75
N ALA A 383 9.34 8.58 -3.90
CA ALA A 383 9.24 9.21 -5.21
C ALA A 383 10.38 8.74 -6.13
N PRO A 384 10.15 8.68 -7.45
CA PRO A 384 11.23 8.53 -8.42
C PRO A 384 12.33 9.57 -8.24
N SER A 385 13.56 9.16 -8.55
CA SER A 385 14.70 10.07 -8.65
C SER A 385 14.59 10.96 -9.89
N ALA A 386 15.39 12.01 -9.96
CA ALA A 386 15.47 12.86 -11.16
C ALA A 386 15.90 12.08 -12.41
N ALA A 387 16.59 10.94 -12.25
CA ALA A 387 17.04 10.10 -13.36
C ALA A 387 15.86 9.46 -14.14
N ALA A 388 14.68 9.38 -13.54
CA ALA A 388 13.47 8.92 -14.22
C ALA A 388 12.94 9.93 -15.25
N GLY A 389 13.47 11.16 -15.31
CA GLY A 389 13.11 12.15 -16.33
C GLY A 389 11.63 12.55 -16.31
N GLY A 390 11.01 12.57 -15.13
CA GLY A 390 9.59 12.88 -14.95
C GLY A 390 8.62 11.71 -15.23
N ARG A 391 9.13 10.53 -15.61
CA ARG A 391 8.29 9.35 -15.83
C ARG A 391 7.59 8.91 -14.53
N PRO A 392 6.28 8.67 -14.57
CA PRO A 392 5.55 8.06 -13.45
C PRO A 392 5.90 6.58 -13.31
N ARG A 393 5.90 6.07 -12.07
CA ARG A 393 5.91 4.63 -11.79
C ARG A 393 4.47 4.14 -11.63
N TYR A 394 3.92 3.40 -12.58
CA TYR A 394 2.54 2.94 -12.48
C TYR A 394 2.42 1.70 -11.58
N SER A 395 1.45 1.76 -10.67
CA SER A 395 1.06 0.61 -9.87
C SER A 395 -0.43 0.58 -9.59
N LEU A 396 -0.96 -0.63 -9.47
CA LEU A 396 -2.36 -0.91 -9.14
C LEU A 396 -2.40 -1.80 -7.90
N VAL A 397 -3.23 -1.43 -6.94
CA VAL A 397 -3.39 -2.14 -5.66
C VAL A 397 -4.82 -2.63 -5.53
N TRP A 398 -4.98 -3.92 -5.24
CA TRP A 398 -6.23 -4.49 -4.74
C TRP A 398 -6.19 -4.44 -3.22
N LYS A 399 -7.27 -3.96 -2.60
CA LYS A 399 -7.54 -4.14 -1.17
C LYS A 399 -8.47 -5.35 -1.02
N LEU A 400 -8.04 -6.32 -0.23
CA LEU A 400 -8.62 -7.65 -0.19
C LEU A 400 -8.98 -8.06 1.23
N ALA A 401 -10.00 -8.91 1.34
CA ALA A 401 -10.33 -9.66 2.54
C ALA A 401 -10.22 -11.17 2.23
N PHE A 402 -9.35 -11.87 2.96
CA PHE A 402 -9.19 -13.32 2.90
C PHE A 402 -10.08 -13.93 3.97
N LEU A 403 -11.15 -14.59 3.53
CA LEU A 403 -12.23 -15.09 4.37
C LEU A 403 -11.92 -16.53 4.83
N PRO A 404 -11.83 -16.78 6.14
CA PRO A 404 -11.67 -18.13 6.64
C PRO A 404 -12.94 -18.95 6.37
N ARG A 405 -12.77 -20.22 6.01
CA ARG A 405 -13.87 -21.17 5.80
C ARG A 405 -14.29 -21.90 7.07
N SER A 406 -13.56 -21.71 8.17
CA SER A 406 -13.94 -22.24 9.47
C SER A 406 -13.61 -21.25 10.59
N PRO A 407 -14.33 -21.31 11.73
CA PRO A 407 -14.12 -20.38 12.85
C PRO A 407 -12.74 -20.47 13.52
N THR A 408 -11.95 -21.51 13.24
CA THR A 408 -10.61 -21.70 13.81
C THR A 408 -9.51 -21.53 12.76
N GLN A 409 -9.87 -21.35 11.50
CA GLN A 409 -8.90 -21.17 10.43
C GLN A 409 -8.22 -19.82 10.56
N ARG A 410 -6.89 -19.83 10.46
CA ARG A 410 -6.08 -18.62 10.37
C ARG A 410 -5.62 -18.42 8.93
N CYS A 411 -6.12 -17.37 8.29
CA CYS A 411 -5.58 -16.93 7.00
C CYS A 411 -4.17 -16.34 7.20
N CYS A 412 -3.27 -16.59 6.26
CA CYS A 412 -1.89 -16.11 6.31
C CYS A 412 -1.34 -15.92 4.90
N LEU A 413 -0.68 -14.79 4.63
CA LEU A 413 -0.07 -14.56 3.32
C LEU A 413 1.13 -15.47 3.07
N ALA A 414 1.95 -15.72 4.09
CA ALA A 414 3.07 -16.65 3.98
C ALA A 414 2.57 -18.09 3.93
N ARG A 415 3.09 -18.87 2.97
CA ARG A 415 2.71 -20.27 2.76
C ARG A 415 3.85 -21.23 3.10
N PRO A 416 3.57 -22.40 3.72
CA PRO A 416 4.61 -23.36 4.13
C PRO A 416 5.51 -23.83 2.98
N GLU A 417 4.97 -24.01 1.78
CA GLU A 417 5.74 -24.43 0.59
C GLU A 417 6.78 -23.41 0.12
N TRP A 418 6.70 -22.15 0.57
CA TRP A 418 7.69 -21.12 0.28
C TRP A 418 8.82 -21.06 1.31
N GLY A 419 8.84 -22.03 2.24
CA GLY A 419 9.78 -22.08 3.35
C GLY A 419 9.39 -21.18 4.51
N VAL A 420 10.19 -21.22 5.56
CA VAL A 420 10.00 -20.40 6.77
C VAL A 420 10.23 -18.93 6.41
N PRO A 421 9.29 -18.01 6.73
CA PRO A 421 9.48 -16.59 6.47
C PRO A 421 10.73 -16.06 7.16
N THR A 422 11.51 -15.27 6.42
CA THR A 422 12.67 -14.57 6.98
C THR A 422 12.18 -13.54 7.99
N SER A 423 12.66 -13.64 9.23
CA SER A 423 12.30 -12.68 10.27
C SER A 423 13.19 -11.45 10.20
N MET A 424 12.60 -10.26 10.27
CA MET A 424 13.31 -8.98 10.36
C MET A 424 12.86 -8.18 11.58
N GLY A 425 13.70 -7.25 12.05
CA GLY A 425 13.35 -6.34 13.16
C GLY A 425 12.96 -7.05 14.45
N SER A 426 11.85 -6.61 15.04
CA SER A 426 11.25 -7.20 16.24
C SER A 426 10.97 -8.70 16.05
N ALA A 427 10.56 -9.14 14.85
CA ALA A 427 10.34 -10.55 14.55
C ALA A 427 11.62 -11.38 14.66
N ALA A 428 12.77 -10.84 14.21
CA ALA A 428 14.05 -11.53 14.36
C ALA A 428 14.44 -11.69 15.83
N ARG A 429 14.21 -10.66 16.65
CA ARG A 429 14.45 -10.70 18.10
C ARG A 429 13.61 -11.78 18.77
N VAL A 430 12.32 -11.86 18.44
CA VAL A 430 11.43 -12.87 19.02
C VAL A 430 11.86 -14.29 18.64
N GLU A 431 12.27 -14.53 17.39
CA GLU A 431 12.77 -15.84 17.00
C GLU A 431 14.06 -16.22 17.71
N GLN A 432 14.97 -15.27 17.93
CA GLN A 432 16.19 -15.50 18.72
C GLN A 432 15.86 -15.90 20.17
N VAL A 433 14.87 -15.25 20.78
CA VAL A 433 14.39 -15.61 22.14
C VAL A 433 13.80 -17.03 22.14
N LYS A 434 12.93 -17.37 21.18
CA LYS A 434 12.37 -18.73 21.07
C LYS A 434 13.46 -19.79 20.95
N GLN A 435 14.44 -19.59 20.06
CA GLN A 435 15.56 -20.51 19.90
C GLN A 435 16.41 -20.63 21.17
N SER A 436 16.60 -19.54 21.92
CA SER A 436 17.29 -19.56 23.21
C SER A 436 16.53 -20.40 24.24
N LEU A 437 15.21 -20.22 24.35
CA LEU A 437 14.35 -20.97 25.26
C LEU A 437 14.32 -22.46 24.91
N THR A 438 14.20 -22.82 23.64
CA THR A 438 14.25 -24.22 23.19
C THR A 438 15.57 -24.88 23.56
N ARG A 439 16.71 -24.21 23.32
CA ARG A 439 18.04 -24.72 23.72
C ARG A 439 18.18 -24.87 25.23
N LYS A 440 17.60 -23.96 26.01
CA LYS A 440 17.62 -24.05 27.48
C LYS A 440 16.80 -25.23 27.99
N ARG A 441 15.62 -25.49 27.40
CA ARG A 441 14.77 -26.65 27.74
C ARG A 441 15.47 -27.97 27.41
N ALA A 442 16.05 -28.08 26.21
CA ALA A 442 16.81 -29.26 25.82
C ALA A 442 17.97 -29.57 26.80
N ARG A 443 18.72 -28.54 27.24
CA ARG A 443 19.78 -28.71 28.25
C ARG A 443 19.27 -29.11 29.63
N GLN A 444 18.07 -28.67 30.01
CA GLN A 444 17.45 -29.06 31.28
C GLN A 444 16.97 -30.52 31.24
N GLU A 445 16.47 -30.96 30.09
CA GLU A 445 16.07 -32.36 29.85
C GLU A 445 17.32 -33.28 29.88
N GLU A 446 18.39 -32.92 29.17
CA GLU A 446 19.67 -33.65 29.20
C GLU A 446 20.32 -33.67 30.60
N GLY A 447 20.25 -32.56 31.34
CA GLY A 447 20.81 -32.46 32.69
C GLY A 447 20.06 -33.28 33.74
N ASN A 448 18.75 -33.49 33.57
CA ASN A 448 17.94 -34.30 34.48
C ASN A 448 18.14 -35.80 34.27
N GLU A 449 18.41 -36.25 33.03
CA GLU A 449 18.70 -37.66 32.74
C GLU A 449 20.08 -38.11 33.24
N ALA A 450 21.01 -37.18 33.51
CA ALA A 450 22.37 -37.49 33.94
C ALA A 450 22.51 -37.81 35.44
N THR A 451 21.42 -37.98 36.20
CA THR A 451 21.51 -38.42 37.61
C THR A 451 21.67 -39.95 37.65
N PRO A 452 22.85 -40.52 37.93
CA PRO A 452 23.02 -41.97 37.90
C PRO A 452 22.37 -42.56 39.15
N GLU A 453 21.28 -43.32 38.97
CA GLU A 453 20.84 -44.32 39.95
C GLU A 453 21.96 -45.36 40.11
N GLY A 454 22.87 -45.13 41.04
CA GLY A 454 24.02 -46.02 41.17
C GLY A 454 25.02 -45.71 42.26
N VAL A 455 24.63 -45.05 43.36
CA VAL A 455 25.40 -45.16 44.60
C VAL A 455 24.73 -46.23 45.45
N LEU A 456 25.13 -47.48 45.21
CA LEU A 456 24.90 -48.58 46.14
C LEU A 456 25.42 -48.14 47.52
N ALA A 457 24.51 -48.05 48.48
CA ALA A 457 24.86 -47.80 49.87
C ALA A 457 25.82 -48.90 50.35
N PRO A 458 26.93 -48.56 51.03
CA PRO A 458 27.81 -49.55 51.61
C PRO A 458 27.05 -50.30 52.72
N THR A 459 26.77 -51.59 52.49
CA THR A 459 26.28 -52.50 53.52
C THR A 459 27.34 -52.62 54.61
N SER A 460 26.96 -52.29 55.85
CA SER A 460 27.75 -52.47 57.06
C SER A 460 27.42 -53.80 57.73
#